data_AF-A0A7C3NFD8-F1
#
_entry.id   AF-A0A7C3NFD8-F1
#
_cell.length_a   1.000
_cell.length_b   1.000
_cell.length_c   1.000
_cell.angle_alpha   90.00
_cell.angle_beta   90.00
_cell.angle_gamma   90.00
#
_symmetry.space_group_name_H-M   'P 1'
#
loop_
_entity.id
_entity.type
_entity.pdbx_description
1 polymer ?
#
loop_
_entity_poly.entity_id
_entity_poly.type
_entity_poly.pdbx_seq_one_letter_code
_entity_poly.pdbx_strand_id
1 'polypeptide(L)'
;MSSNIKQSYQKKRITKGGALIFGLGLGALFATAAIIAGMAIPSVSTRLENVPFYARTYYRKLFPPPQYLPTPAPTVSTPASPTQGAVVPAATAIPTFPPTPVIETPEAGVVITATVEPEVSTLEPTVAAETGAEATAEPASLLENEEAAPAALVDIQPMSGRGDLTGFVHQWQTWNNCGPATITMYTSYFSRPETQVEAAQFLKPNRDDKNVSPQELAAYARTLGLEVMVRQGGSLDQLKTFLSNGLPVLAETWLVHDGDGLGHYRLVTGYDDSSRQLNTFDSLNGPNYKAGYEQFDSDWRVFNRLYLVVYTPEQAPLVAAIIGEAMNDTAMHEKLLQQSQAEIEANPNDAIAHFNLGDSLTQLGRYQEAVAAFDQARTLGLHWRRLWYQFTPFEAYYAVGRYQDVLDLADATLRNSGGLEEVYYYQ
;
A
#
# COMPACT_ATOMS: atom_id res chain seq x y z
N MET A 1 11.36 -13.46 52.34
CA MET A 1 12.39 -12.40 52.48
C MET A 1 13.14 -12.37 51.15
N SER A 2 12.74 -11.49 50.22
CA SER A 2 13.36 -10.17 49.94
C SER A 2 14.82 -10.34 49.47
N SER A 3 15.30 -9.91 48.31
CA SER A 3 15.00 -8.71 47.48
C SER A 3 15.73 -8.88 46.13
N ASN A 4 15.11 -8.64 44.97
CA ASN A 4 15.16 -7.36 44.22
C ASN A 4 16.56 -6.72 44.09
N ILE A 5 17.19 -6.86 42.93
CA ILE A 5 18.24 -5.94 42.45
C ILE A 5 17.79 -5.38 41.09
N LYS A 6 17.19 -4.19 41.15
CA LYS A 6 17.05 -3.26 40.03
C LYS A 6 18.43 -2.66 39.75
N GLN A 7 18.95 -2.77 38.53
CA GLN A 7 20.10 -1.99 38.11
C GLN A 7 19.64 -0.73 37.38
N SER A 8 19.92 0.39 38.03
CA SER A 8 19.63 1.76 37.62
C SER A 8 20.52 2.22 36.47
N TYR A 9 19.95 2.77 35.40
CA TYR A 9 20.67 3.64 34.46
C TYR A 9 20.87 5.02 35.11
N GLN A 10 22.09 5.28 35.53
CA GLN A 10 22.54 6.56 36.06
C GLN A 10 22.54 7.64 34.98
N LYS A 11 21.75 8.69 35.23
CA LYS A 11 21.65 9.92 34.45
C LYS A 11 22.97 10.70 34.60
N LYS A 12 23.88 10.59 33.63
CA LYS A 12 25.08 11.45 33.58
C LYS A 12 24.63 12.89 33.31
N ARG A 13 24.63 13.72 34.36
CA ARG A 13 24.54 15.19 34.26
C ARG A 13 25.76 15.68 33.48
N ILE A 14 25.57 15.99 32.20
CA ILE A 14 26.50 16.86 31.47
C ILE A 14 26.11 18.30 31.83
N THR A 15 27.05 19.00 32.43
CA THR A 15 26.97 20.41 32.82
C THR A 15 26.63 21.29 31.62
N LYS A 16 25.51 22.01 31.73
CA LYS A 16 25.09 23.08 30.82
C LYS A 16 26.00 24.29 31.04
N GLY A 17 26.65 24.76 29.97
CA GLY A 17 27.35 26.05 29.96
C GLY A 17 28.54 26.02 29.00
N GLY A 18 28.30 26.23 27.70
CA GLY A 18 29.39 26.47 26.74
C GLY A 18 29.09 26.12 25.27
N ALA A 19 28.31 25.06 25.00
CA ALA A 19 28.11 24.58 23.62
C ALA A 19 26.77 25.01 22.98
N LEU A 20 25.87 25.67 23.72
CA LEU A 20 24.50 25.95 23.23
C LEU A 20 24.38 27.22 22.37
N ILE A 21 25.40 28.10 22.35
CA ILE A 21 25.29 29.39 21.66
C ILE A 21 25.83 29.33 20.21
N PHE A 22 26.72 28.39 19.89
CA PHE A 22 27.23 28.24 18.51
C PHE A 22 26.37 27.35 17.60
N GLY A 23 25.61 26.39 18.17
CA GLY A 23 24.73 25.50 17.40
C GLY A 23 23.35 26.10 17.04
N LEU A 24 22.84 27.02 17.86
CA LEU A 24 21.56 27.69 17.61
C LEU A 24 21.68 28.78 16.52
N GLY A 25 22.85 29.41 16.37
CA GLY A 25 23.10 30.43 15.35
C GLY A 25 23.14 29.86 13.93
N LEU A 26 23.88 28.77 13.70
CA LEU A 26 24.01 28.18 12.36
C LEU A 26 22.69 27.53 11.86
N GLY A 27 21.99 26.79 12.73
CA GLY A 27 20.73 26.14 12.36
C GLY A 27 19.61 27.14 12.04
N ALA A 28 19.55 28.25 12.78
CA ALA A 28 18.62 29.35 12.48
C ALA A 28 18.99 30.08 11.19
N LEU A 29 20.29 30.30 10.91
CA LEU A 29 20.78 30.94 9.68
C LEU A 29 20.47 30.10 8.43
N PHE A 30 20.64 28.77 8.47
CA PHE A 30 20.24 27.88 7.38
C PHE A 30 18.71 27.81 7.20
N ALA A 31 17.95 27.84 8.29
CA ALA A 31 16.49 27.90 8.22
C ALA A 31 16.01 29.22 7.59
N THR A 32 16.58 30.37 7.97
CA THR A 32 16.25 31.66 7.35
C THR A 32 16.70 31.74 5.89
N ALA A 33 17.84 31.15 5.52
CA ALA A 33 18.29 31.10 4.13
C ALA A 33 17.39 30.22 3.25
N ALA A 34 16.90 29.08 3.79
CA ALA A 34 15.93 28.23 3.12
C ALA A 34 14.55 28.90 3.00
N ILE A 35 14.14 29.67 4.02
CA ILE A 35 12.90 30.47 3.99
C ILE A 35 12.98 31.59 2.94
N ILE A 36 14.12 32.30 2.84
CA ILE A 36 14.33 33.36 1.84
C ILE A 36 14.45 32.79 0.42
N ALA A 37 15.09 31.63 0.25
CA ALA A 37 15.15 30.94 -1.04
C ALA A 37 13.78 30.39 -1.49
N GLY A 38 12.97 29.89 -0.56
CA GLY A 38 11.61 29.38 -0.84
C GLY A 38 10.57 30.47 -1.14
N MET A 39 10.79 31.72 -0.72
CA MET A 39 9.88 32.83 -1.00
C MET A 39 10.13 33.52 -2.35
N ALA A 40 11.27 33.28 -3.01
CA ALA A 40 11.69 34.07 -4.18
C ALA A 40 11.56 33.35 -5.54
N ILE A 41 11.22 32.06 -5.59
CA ILE A 41 11.12 31.30 -6.85
C ILE A 41 9.92 30.34 -6.79
N PRO A 42 8.82 30.61 -7.52
CA PRO A 42 7.61 29.76 -7.50
C PRO A 42 7.82 28.33 -8.01
N SER A 43 8.95 28.03 -8.64
CA SER A 43 9.26 26.74 -9.28
C SER A 43 10.30 25.88 -8.55
N VAL A 44 10.67 26.21 -7.31
CA VAL A 44 11.54 25.37 -6.46
C VAL A 44 10.78 24.89 -5.22
N SER A 45 9.70 24.14 -5.44
CA SER A 45 9.24 23.11 -4.48
C SER A 45 10.06 21.82 -4.61
N THR A 46 11.11 21.86 -5.44
CA THR A 46 11.93 20.73 -5.86
C THR A 46 12.94 20.34 -4.77
N ARG A 47 12.70 19.14 -4.23
CA ARG A 47 13.66 18.25 -3.54
C ARG A 47 14.21 18.74 -2.19
N LEU A 48 13.46 18.37 -1.16
CA LEU A 48 13.92 18.23 0.22
C LEU A 48 15.06 17.19 0.41
N GLU A 49 15.64 16.63 -0.66
CA GLU A 49 16.63 15.54 -0.66
C GLU A 49 17.87 15.83 0.19
N ASN A 50 18.24 17.10 0.39
CA ASN A 50 19.43 17.51 1.15
C ASN A 50 19.15 18.16 2.51
N VAL A 51 17.90 18.15 3.00
CA VAL A 51 17.55 18.75 4.29
C VAL A 51 17.70 17.71 5.41
N PRO A 52 18.64 17.89 6.37
CA PRO A 52 18.85 16.94 7.46
C PRO A 52 17.57 16.69 8.28
N PHE A 53 17.42 15.48 8.84
CA PHE A 53 16.24 15.04 9.62
C PHE A 53 15.68 16.13 10.55
N TYR A 54 16.53 16.77 11.35
CA TYR A 54 16.12 17.83 12.26
C TYR A 54 15.45 19.01 11.55
N ALA A 55 16.00 19.45 10.42
CA ALA A 55 15.45 20.57 9.66
C ALA A 55 14.10 20.23 9.02
N ARG A 56 13.81 18.97 8.64
CA ARG A 56 12.46 18.54 8.20
C ARG A 56 11.46 18.51 9.35
N THR A 57 11.86 18.06 10.55
CA THR A 57 11.01 18.11 11.75
C THR A 57 10.68 19.55 12.14
N TYR A 58 11.66 20.46 12.07
CA TYR A 58 11.43 21.89 12.28
C TYR A 58 10.56 22.50 11.17
N TYR A 59 10.78 22.13 9.91
CA TYR A 59 9.96 22.60 8.79
C TYR A 59 8.50 22.17 8.95
N ARG A 60 8.22 20.91 9.32
CA ARG A 60 6.85 20.44 9.63
C ARG A 60 6.21 21.17 10.81
N LYS A 61 7.00 21.63 11.79
CA LYS A 61 6.49 22.45 12.89
C LYS A 61 6.15 23.88 12.46
N LEU A 62 6.90 24.43 11.50
CA LEU A 62 6.70 25.78 10.97
C LEU A 62 5.62 25.82 9.88
N PHE A 63 5.49 24.75 9.11
CA PHE A 63 4.56 24.56 8.01
C PHE A 63 3.92 23.18 8.14
N PRO A 64 2.95 23.01 9.07
CA PRO A 64 2.25 21.74 9.19
C PRO A 64 1.49 21.43 7.90
N PRO A 65 1.51 20.16 7.43
CA PRO A 65 0.68 19.77 6.30
C PRO A 65 -0.80 19.98 6.65
N PRO A 66 -1.68 20.15 5.65
CA PRO A 66 -3.11 20.21 5.90
C PRO A 66 -3.55 18.93 6.63
N GLN A 67 -4.50 19.04 7.56
CA GLN A 67 -4.98 17.86 8.30
C GLN A 67 -5.84 16.94 7.40
N TYR A 68 -6.49 17.51 6.40
CA TYR A 68 -7.42 16.82 5.51
C TYR A 68 -7.06 17.05 4.05
N LEU A 69 -7.47 16.10 3.19
CA LEU A 69 -7.41 16.30 1.75
C LEU A 69 -8.28 17.49 1.32
N PRO A 70 -7.94 18.18 0.21
CA PRO A 70 -8.76 19.26 -0.30
C PRO A 70 -10.21 18.81 -0.55
N THR A 71 -11.16 19.59 -0.04
CA THR A 71 -12.59 19.41 -0.32
C THR A 71 -12.84 19.54 -1.82
N PRO A 72 -13.73 18.72 -2.42
CA PRO A 72 -14.16 18.89 -3.80
C PRO A 72 -14.60 20.32 -4.10
N ALA A 73 -14.25 20.82 -5.28
CA ALA A 73 -14.95 21.99 -5.82
C ALA A 73 -16.44 21.64 -6.01
N PRO A 74 -17.37 22.57 -5.74
CA PRO A 74 -18.78 22.34 -6.03
C PRO A 74 -18.93 22.02 -7.52
N THR A 75 -19.54 20.87 -7.82
CA THR A 75 -19.84 20.48 -9.19
C THR A 75 -20.83 21.48 -9.78
N VAL A 76 -20.33 22.42 -10.58
CA VAL A 76 -21.20 23.26 -11.41
C VAL A 76 -21.79 22.33 -12.47
N SER A 77 -22.99 21.84 -12.22
CA SER A 77 -23.77 21.10 -13.19
C SER A 77 -24.15 22.06 -14.32
N THR A 78 -23.25 22.30 -15.26
CA THR A 78 -23.63 22.97 -16.50
C THR A 78 -24.51 21.97 -17.24
N PRO A 79 -25.79 22.30 -17.56
CA PRO A 79 -26.62 21.38 -18.32
C PRO A 79 -25.91 21.10 -19.63
N ALA A 80 -25.60 19.83 -19.90
CA ALA A 80 -25.09 19.43 -21.19
C ALA A 80 -26.11 19.88 -22.26
N SER A 81 -25.70 20.84 -23.10
CA SER A 81 -26.47 21.15 -24.30
C SER A 81 -26.51 19.88 -25.16
N PRO A 82 -27.63 19.55 -25.82
CA PRO A 82 -27.72 18.36 -26.65
C PRO A 82 -26.94 18.60 -27.95
N THR A 83 -25.62 18.40 -27.91
CA THR A 83 -24.82 18.28 -29.12
C THR A 83 -24.85 16.83 -29.59
N GLN A 84 -25.42 16.67 -30.78
CA GLN A 84 -25.39 15.45 -31.59
C GLN A 84 -24.00 14.83 -31.62
N GLY A 85 -23.93 13.52 -31.38
CA GLY A 85 -22.90 12.66 -31.93
C GLY A 85 -21.48 12.85 -31.40
N ALA A 86 -21.29 12.92 -30.07
CA ALA A 86 -20.01 12.50 -29.51
C ALA A 86 -20.04 10.97 -29.42
N VAL A 87 -19.34 10.32 -30.35
CA VAL A 87 -18.96 8.91 -30.19
C VAL A 87 -18.15 8.86 -28.90
N VAL A 88 -18.72 8.28 -27.84
CA VAL A 88 -17.95 7.82 -26.68
C VAL A 88 -16.93 6.86 -27.28
N PRO A 89 -15.62 7.14 -27.25
CA PRO A 89 -14.67 6.12 -27.65
C PRO A 89 -14.93 4.94 -26.72
N ALA A 90 -15.19 3.78 -27.29
CA ALA A 90 -15.31 2.54 -26.53
C ALA A 90 -14.14 2.53 -25.53
N ALA A 91 -14.46 2.39 -24.24
CA ALA A 91 -13.51 2.41 -23.15
C ALA A 91 -12.28 1.62 -23.56
N THR A 92 -11.25 2.35 -23.99
CA THR A 92 -9.97 1.74 -24.30
C THR A 92 -9.48 1.29 -22.95
N ALA A 93 -9.12 0.01 -22.83
CA ALA A 93 -8.70 -0.58 -21.57
C ALA A 93 -7.81 0.41 -20.82
N ILE A 94 -8.29 0.88 -19.66
CA ILE A 94 -7.47 1.67 -18.75
C ILE A 94 -6.27 0.77 -18.47
N PRO A 95 -5.03 1.22 -18.71
CA PRO A 95 -3.87 0.40 -18.40
C PRO A 95 -3.93 0.08 -16.91
N THR A 96 -4.24 -1.19 -16.60
CA THR A 96 -3.94 -1.76 -15.30
C THR A 96 -2.43 -1.69 -15.15
N PHE A 97 -1.93 -1.44 -13.94
CA PHE A 97 -0.51 -1.60 -13.67
C PHE A 97 -0.10 -2.98 -14.19
N PRO A 98 0.83 -3.10 -15.15
CA PRO A 98 1.55 -4.35 -15.27
C PRO A 98 2.26 -4.54 -13.91
N PRO A 99 2.34 -5.76 -13.37
CA PRO A 99 3.32 -6.01 -12.33
C PRO A 99 4.65 -5.46 -12.84
N THR A 100 5.40 -4.78 -11.96
CA THR A 100 6.78 -4.34 -12.22
C THR A 100 7.47 -5.41 -13.06
N PRO A 101 8.09 -5.05 -14.21
CA PRO A 101 8.65 -6.07 -15.10
C PRO A 101 9.54 -6.98 -14.27
N VAL A 102 9.20 -8.27 -14.29
CA VAL A 102 10.05 -9.32 -13.71
C VAL A 102 11.40 -9.11 -14.37
N ILE A 103 12.40 -8.67 -13.60
CA ILE A 103 13.78 -8.80 -14.03
C ILE A 103 13.97 -10.29 -14.18
N GLU A 104 13.96 -10.78 -15.42
CA GLU A 104 14.30 -12.16 -15.73
C GLU A 104 15.65 -12.43 -15.06
N THR A 105 15.66 -13.35 -14.11
CA THR A 105 16.89 -13.91 -13.56
C THR A 105 17.71 -14.43 -14.73
N PRO A 106 18.93 -13.91 -14.99
CA PRO A 106 19.73 -14.47 -16.06
C PRO A 106 20.05 -15.92 -15.68
N GLU A 107 19.71 -16.84 -16.58
CA GLU A 107 20.15 -18.22 -16.50
C GLU A 107 21.67 -18.25 -16.28
N ALA A 108 22.08 -19.07 -15.32
CA ALA A 108 23.47 -19.22 -14.96
C ALA A 108 24.27 -19.73 -16.18
N GLY A 109 25.11 -18.85 -16.72
CA GLY A 109 26.35 -19.25 -17.40
C GLY A 109 26.43 -18.87 -18.87
N VAL A 110 26.83 -17.62 -19.16
CA VAL A 110 27.72 -17.32 -20.30
C VAL A 110 28.62 -16.14 -19.92
N VAL A 111 29.93 -16.37 -19.93
CA VAL A 111 30.96 -15.32 -19.85
C VAL A 111 31.01 -14.64 -21.22
N ILE A 112 30.70 -13.34 -21.28
CA ILE A 112 30.98 -12.53 -22.48
C ILE A 112 31.93 -11.39 -22.09
N THR A 113 33.15 -11.50 -22.62
CA THR A 113 34.17 -10.45 -22.61
C THR A 113 33.75 -9.31 -23.53
N ALA A 114 33.79 -8.09 -23.00
CA ALA A 114 33.51 -6.87 -23.75
C ALA A 114 34.62 -6.55 -24.78
N THR A 115 34.22 -6.09 -25.97
CA THR A 115 35.03 -5.17 -26.77
C THR A 115 34.09 -4.22 -27.51
N VAL A 116 34.41 -2.93 -27.42
CA VAL A 116 33.64 -1.76 -27.90
C VAL A 116 34.12 -1.37 -29.29
N GLU A 117 33.21 -1.06 -30.22
CA GLU A 117 33.16 0.22 -30.97
C GLU A 117 31.93 0.29 -31.92
N PRO A 118 31.47 1.51 -32.28
CA PRO A 118 30.13 1.74 -32.84
C PRO A 118 30.13 1.90 -34.37
N GLU A 119 29.06 1.44 -35.03
CA GLU A 119 28.72 1.91 -36.38
C GLU A 119 27.28 2.40 -36.47
N VAL A 120 27.18 3.63 -36.96
CA VAL A 120 25.95 4.34 -37.33
C VAL A 120 25.60 3.95 -38.76
N SER A 121 24.37 3.51 -39.02
CA SER A 121 23.84 3.50 -40.39
C SER A 121 22.33 3.72 -40.41
N THR A 122 21.95 4.85 -40.97
CA THR A 122 20.61 5.24 -41.40
C THR A 122 20.25 4.55 -42.71
N LEU A 123 18.99 4.14 -42.91
CA LEU A 123 18.09 4.66 -43.96
C LEU A 123 16.73 3.93 -44.01
N GLU A 124 15.77 4.72 -44.48
CA GLU A 124 14.30 4.65 -44.56
C GLU A 124 13.66 3.55 -45.46
N PRO A 125 12.30 3.46 -45.52
CA PRO A 125 11.57 2.22 -45.75
C PRO A 125 11.18 1.98 -47.22
N THR A 126 11.00 0.71 -47.58
CA THR A 126 10.43 0.31 -48.89
C THR A 126 9.10 -0.39 -48.70
N VAL A 127 8.07 0.21 -49.30
CA VAL A 127 6.75 -0.37 -49.55
C VAL A 127 6.83 -1.30 -50.76
N ALA A 128 6.31 -2.52 -50.64
CA ALA A 128 5.86 -3.31 -51.78
C ALA A 128 4.75 -4.26 -51.35
N ALA A 129 3.56 -4.05 -51.92
CA ALA A 129 2.47 -5.01 -51.95
C ALA A 129 2.72 -5.99 -53.09
N GLU A 130 2.37 -7.28 -52.90
CA GLU A 130 1.62 -8.07 -53.88
C GLU A 130 1.22 -9.45 -53.33
N THR A 131 -0.09 -9.65 -53.29
CA THR A 131 -0.87 -10.84 -53.70
C THR A 131 -0.51 -12.26 -53.22
N GLY A 132 -1.44 -12.85 -52.47
CA GLY A 132 -2.25 -13.98 -52.95
C GLY A 132 -1.67 -15.39 -52.80
N ALA A 133 -2.05 -16.08 -51.72
CA ALA A 133 -2.28 -17.52 -51.75
C ALA A 133 -3.25 -17.92 -50.63
N GLU A 134 -4.38 -18.43 -51.08
CA GLU A 134 -5.50 -19.01 -50.34
C GLU A 134 -5.08 -20.37 -49.75
N ALA A 135 -5.20 -20.53 -48.44
CA ALA A 135 -5.06 -21.82 -47.77
C ALA A 135 -6.17 -21.96 -46.72
N THR A 136 -7.10 -22.85 -47.04
CA THR A 136 -8.22 -23.37 -46.25
C THR A 136 -7.75 -23.94 -44.91
N ALA A 137 -8.36 -23.50 -43.81
CA ALA A 137 -8.31 -24.20 -42.53
C ALA A 137 -9.72 -24.17 -41.89
N GLU A 138 -10.27 -25.37 -41.68
CA GLU A 138 -11.47 -25.64 -40.88
C GLU A 138 -11.31 -25.18 -39.42
N PRO A 139 -12.40 -24.82 -38.72
CA PRO A 139 -12.34 -24.42 -37.32
C PRO A 139 -12.28 -25.66 -36.42
N ALA A 140 -11.18 -25.81 -35.67
CA ALA A 140 -11.13 -26.74 -34.55
C ALA A 140 -11.90 -26.15 -33.36
N SER A 141 -13.17 -26.54 -33.21
CA SER A 141 -13.92 -26.36 -31.97
C SER A 141 -13.60 -27.49 -31.01
N LEU A 142 -12.72 -27.24 -30.03
CA LEU A 142 -12.58 -28.06 -28.83
C LEU A 142 -12.31 -27.12 -27.64
N LEU A 143 -13.38 -26.50 -27.14
CA LEU A 143 -13.44 -26.07 -25.75
C LEU A 143 -14.22 -27.16 -25.01
N GLU A 144 -13.52 -28.22 -24.63
CA GLU A 144 -14.00 -29.09 -23.57
C GLU A 144 -13.86 -28.30 -22.26
N ASN A 145 -15.02 -28.06 -21.63
CA ASN A 145 -15.08 -27.69 -20.23
C ASN A 145 -14.34 -28.76 -19.44
N GLU A 146 -13.16 -28.43 -18.96
CA GLU A 146 -12.48 -29.18 -17.92
C GLU A 146 -13.31 -29.01 -16.64
N GLU A 147 -14.25 -29.94 -16.44
CA GLU A 147 -15.04 -30.09 -15.23
C GLU A 147 -14.06 -30.23 -14.06
N ALA A 148 -13.93 -29.15 -13.28
CA ALA A 148 -13.01 -29.08 -12.15
C ALA A 148 -13.21 -30.31 -11.26
N ALA A 149 -12.13 -31.08 -11.07
CA ALA A 149 -12.12 -32.20 -10.15
C ALA A 149 -12.70 -31.76 -8.79
N PRO A 150 -13.54 -32.58 -8.13
CA PRO A 150 -14.16 -32.20 -6.86
C PRO A 150 -13.05 -31.83 -5.88
N ALA A 151 -13.04 -30.57 -5.44
CA ALA A 151 -12.08 -30.06 -4.48
C ALA A 151 -12.06 -31.01 -3.28
N ALA A 152 -10.90 -31.62 -3.01
CA ALA A 152 -10.72 -32.44 -1.83
C ALA A 152 -11.17 -31.61 -0.61
N LEU A 153 -11.97 -32.22 0.28
CA LEU A 153 -12.44 -31.56 1.50
C LEU A 153 -11.21 -31.15 2.32
N VAL A 154 -10.93 -29.85 2.35
CA VAL A 154 -9.88 -29.26 3.18
C VAL A 154 -10.39 -29.20 4.62
N ASP A 155 -9.69 -29.86 5.54
CA ASP A 155 -10.00 -29.81 6.97
C ASP A 155 -9.45 -28.51 7.60
N ILE A 156 -10.33 -27.55 7.88
CA ILE A 156 -9.97 -26.31 8.58
C ILE A 156 -10.02 -26.60 10.09
N GLN A 157 -8.88 -26.46 10.76
CA GLN A 157 -8.83 -26.64 12.20
C GLN A 157 -9.71 -25.58 12.88
N PRO A 158 -10.58 -25.99 13.83
CA PRO A 158 -11.46 -25.06 14.51
C PRO A 158 -10.66 -24.07 15.35
N MET A 159 -11.17 -22.85 15.46
CA MET A 159 -10.58 -21.83 16.33
C MET A 159 -10.53 -22.33 17.78
N SER A 160 -9.36 -22.18 18.41
CA SER A 160 -9.21 -22.33 19.86
C SER A 160 -9.45 -20.97 20.55
N GLY A 161 -9.48 -20.93 21.89
CA GLY A 161 -9.53 -19.64 22.63
C GLY A 161 -8.20 -18.86 22.61
N ARG A 162 -7.13 -19.43 22.05
CA ARG A 162 -5.80 -18.80 21.95
C ARG A 162 -4.94 -19.49 20.89
N GLY A 163 -4.40 -18.72 19.96
CA GLY A 163 -3.37 -19.15 19.00
C GLY A 163 -2.10 -18.34 19.18
N ASP A 164 -0.93 -18.98 19.08
CA ASP A 164 0.36 -18.28 19.16
C ASP A 164 1.38 -19.00 18.26
N LEU A 165 1.73 -18.35 17.15
CA LEU A 165 2.77 -18.82 16.24
C LEU A 165 4.11 -18.27 16.71
N THR A 166 5.16 -19.07 16.56
CA THR A 166 6.53 -18.72 16.97
C THR A 166 7.51 -19.00 15.84
N GLY A 167 8.78 -18.65 16.00
CA GLY A 167 9.81 -18.87 14.98
C GLY A 167 10.09 -17.67 14.07
N PHE A 168 9.51 -16.50 14.37
CA PHE A 168 9.80 -15.27 13.65
C PHE A 168 11.08 -14.59 14.14
N VAL A 169 11.79 -13.94 13.23
CA VAL A 169 12.91 -13.04 13.53
C VAL A 169 12.42 -11.60 13.40
N HIS A 170 12.48 -10.85 14.49
CA HIS A 170 12.03 -9.45 14.51
C HIS A 170 13.03 -8.51 13.83
N GLN A 171 12.50 -7.49 13.15
CA GLN A 171 13.28 -6.40 12.58
C GLN A 171 12.69 -5.03 12.96
N TRP A 172 13.55 -4.17 13.51
CA TRP A 172 13.24 -2.75 13.70
C TRP A 172 13.34 -2.02 12.37
N GLN A 173 12.28 -1.33 11.93
CA GLN A 173 12.33 -0.66 10.64
C GLN A 173 13.34 0.49 10.63
N THR A 174 13.98 0.68 9.48
CA THR A 174 14.65 1.93 9.14
C THR A 174 13.64 2.97 8.63
N TRP A 175 14.13 4.14 8.22
CA TRP A 175 13.31 5.24 7.71
C TRP A 175 12.42 4.79 6.53
N ASN A 176 11.11 5.03 6.63
CA ASN A 176 10.08 4.62 5.65
C ASN A 176 10.17 3.14 5.23
N ASN A 177 10.51 2.24 6.16
CA ASN A 177 10.81 0.84 5.84
C ASN A 177 9.86 -0.16 6.50
N CYS A 178 8.65 0.26 6.87
CA CYS A 178 7.66 -0.62 7.51
C CYS A 178 7.34 -1.84 6.64
N GLY A 179 7.14 -1.66 5.32
CA GLY A 179 6.90 -2.76 4.37
C GLY A 179 8.05 -3.78 4.33
N PRO A 180 9.28 -3.39 3.93
CA PRO A 180 10.41 -4.30 3.87
C PRO A 180 10.76 -4.97 5.21
N ALA A 181 10.62 -4.24 6.33
CA ALA A 181 10.82 -4.83 7.65
C ALA A 181 9.74 -5.86 7.99
N THR A 182 8.46 -5.55 7.76
CA THR A 182 7.37 -6.46 8.12
C THR A 182 7.31 -7.70 7.23
N ILE A 183 7.55 -7.57 5.92
CA ILE A 183 7.57 -8.74 5.03
C ILE A 183 8.75 -9.68 5.33
N THR A 184 9.91 -9.16 5.71
CA THR A 184 11.05 -10.00 6.10
C THR A 184 10.88 -10.64 7.48
N MET A 185 10.22 -9.97 8.42
CA MET A 185 9.74 -10.63 9.65
C MET A 185 8.80 -11.79 9.30
N TYR A 186 7.90 -11.60 8.33
CA TYR A 186 6.95 -12.63 7.93
C TYR A 186 7.66 -13.82 7.25
N THR A 187 8.49 -13.57 6.24
CA THR A 187 9.15 -14.64 5.50
C THR A 187 10.15 -15.44 6.36
N SER A 188 10.66 -14.85 7.45
CA SER A 188 11.49 -15.59 8.43
C SER A 188 10.79 -16.81 9.04
N TYR A 189 9.45 -16.80 9.12
CA TYR A 189 8.64 -17.97 9.53
C TYR A 189 8.87 -19.17 8.61
N PHE A 190 9.14 -18.92 7.32
CA PHE A 190 9.47 -19.91 6.31
C PHE A 190 10.99 -20.12 6.19
N SER A 191 11.76 -19.82 7.24
CA SER A 191 13.22 -19.94 7.30
C SER A 191 13.96 -19.12 6.22
N ARG A 192 13.34 -18.04 5.73
CA ARG A 192 13.96 -17.10 4.79
C ARG A 192 14.91 -16.14 5.54
N PRO A 193 16.19 -16.03 5.14
CA PRO A 193 17.20 -15.27 5.90
C PRO A 193 17.28 -13.78 5.54
N GLU A 194 16.55 -13.32 4.53
CA GLU A 194 16.67 -11.98 3.98
C GLU A 194 16.38 -10.88 5.01
N THR A 195 17.20 -9.84 4.98
CA THR A 195 17.07 -8.65 5.82
C THR A 195 16.20 -7.60 5.15
N GLN A 196 15.66 -6.66 5.93
CA GLN A 196 14.92 -5.52 5.37
C GLN A 196 15.74 -4.68 4.39
N VAL A 197 17.08 -4.71 4.50
CA VAL A 197 17.99 -3.96 3.61
C VAL A 197 18.01 -4.62 2.23
N GLU A 198 18.06 -5.95 2.19
CA GLU A 198 18.00 -6.71 0.93
C GLU A 198 16.61 -6.61 0.31
N ALA A 199 15.55 -6.76 1.11
CA ALA A 199 14.18 -6.60 0.63
C ALA A 199 13.93 -5.18 0.08
N ALA A 200 14.45 -4.13 0.72
CA ALA A 200 14.31 -2.76 0.25
C ALA A 200 15.02 -2.50 -1.10
N GLN A 201 16.02 -3.29 -1.49
CA GLN A 201 16.64 -3.14 -2.82
C GLN A 201 15.68 -3.53 -3.94
N PHE A 202 14.78 -4.47 -3.68
CA PHE A 202 13.72 -4.86 -4.59
C PHE A 202 12.50 -3.94 -4.48
N LEU A 203 12.05 -3.70 -3.25
CA LEU A 203 10.78 -3.02 -2.96
C LEU A 203 10.84 -1.50 -3.07
N LYS A 204 12.04 -0.90 -3.10
CA LYS A 204 12.22 0.56 -3.04
C LYS A 204 13.25 1.02 -4.06
N PRO A 205 12.91 1.04 -5.37
CA PRO A 205 13.82 1.55 -6.40
C PRO A 205 14.25 2.99 -6.10
N ASN A 206 13.37 3.77 -5.46
CA ASN A 206 13.72 5.02 -4.78
C ASN A 206 13.72 4.83 -3.26
N ARG A 207 14.87 5.07 -2.61
CA ARG A 207 15.01 4.93 -1.13
C ARG A 207 14.07 5.85 -0.35
N ASP A 208 13.70 7.00 -0.92
CA ASP A 208 12.83 7.99 -0.29
C ASP A 208 11.34 7.66 -0.41
N ASP A 209 11.01 6.57 -1.12
CA ASP A 209 9.64 6.09 -1.24
C ASP A 209 9.03 5.85 0.15
N LYS A 210 7.82 6.35 0.34
CA LYS A 210 7.07 6.29 1.60
C LYS A 210 6.12 5.13 1.64
N ASN A 211 5.72 4.64 0.48
CA ASN A 211 4.82 3.53 0.36
C ASN A 211 5.58 2.31 -0.16
N VAL A 212 5.08 1.13 0.17
CA VAL A 212 5.34 -0.10 -0.56
C VAL A 212 3.99 -0.79 -0.58
N SER A 213 3.41 -0.93 -1.76
CA SER A 213 2.07 -1.47 -1.94
C SER A 213 2.01 -2.94 -1.49
N PRO A 214 0.82 -3.42 -1.07
CA PRO A 214 0.59 -4.84 -0.79
C PRO A 214 1.00 -5.76 -1.95
N GLN A 215 0.80 -5.32 -3.19
CA GLN A 215 1.14 -6.07 -4.40
C GLN A 215 2.65 -6.21 -4.57
N GLU A 216 3.43 -5.19 -4.24
CA GLU A 216 4.90 -5.27 -4.26
C GLU A 216 5.44 -6.20 -3.18
N LEU A 217 4.87 -6.15 -1.96
CA LEU A 217 5.20 -7.11 -0.90
C LEU A 217 4.91 -8.55 -1.35
N ALA A 218 3.78 -8.76 -2.02
CA ALA A 218 3.40 -10.05 -2.59
C ALA A 218 4.37 -10.49 -3.70
N ALA A 219 4.75 -9.59 -4.60
CA ALA A 219 5.72 -9.87 -5.65
C ALA A 219 7.09 -10.26 -5.07
N TYR A 220 7.58 -9.54 -4.06
CA TYR A 220 8.81 -9.86 -3.37
C TYR A 220 8.78 -11.25 -2.72
N ALA A 221 7.73 -11.58 -1.96
CA ALA A 221 7.64 -12.90 -1.34
C ALA A 221 7.56 -14.03 -2.40
N ARG A 222 6.98 -13.79 -3.57
CA ARG A 222 7.00 -14.75 -4.70
C ARG A 222 8.40 -15.00 -5.23
N THR A 223 9.30 -14.02 -5.22
CA THR A 223 10.71 -14.25 -5.61
C THR A 223 11.44 -15.19 -4.66
N LEU A 224 10.89 -15.44 -3.46
CA LEU A 224 11.45 -16.35 -2.46
C LEU A 224 10.87 -17.77 -2.55
N GLY A 225 10.02 -18.05 -3.56
CA GLY A 225 9.35 -19.33 -3.74
C GLY A 225 8.11 -19.53 -2.87
N LEU A 226 7.52 -18.44 -2.38
CA LEU A 226 6.29 -18.46 -1.58
C LEU A 226 5.10 -17.98 -2.43
N GLU A 227 3.90 -18.36 -2.03
CA GLU A 227 2.67 -17.80 -2.57
C GLU A 227 2.13 -16.73 -1.64
N VAL A 228 1.36 -15.79 -2.21
CA VAL A 228 0.76 -14.69 -1.46
C VAL A 228 -0.62 -14.39 -1.98
N MET A 229 -1.55 -14.25 -1.05
CA MET A 229 -2.90 -13.78 -1.30
C MET A 229 -3.11 -12.42 -0.61
N VAL A 230 -3.46 -11.41 -1.39
CA VAL A 230 -3.80 -10.06 -0.91
C VAL A 230 -5.31 -9.89 -0.99
N ARG A 231 -5.96 -9.56 0.12
CA ARG A 231 -7.42 -9.43 0.21
C ARG A 231 -7.82 -8.28 1.11
N GLN A 232 -9.07 -7.86 0.99
CA GLN A 232 -9.73 -6.86 1.83
C GLN A 232 -10.98 -7.48 2.47
N GLY A 233 -11.58 -6.79 3.44
CA GLY A 233 -12.79 -7.25 4.11
C GLY A 233 -12.56 -8.41 5.06
N GLY A 234 -11.33 -8.54 5.59
CA GLY A 234 -11.02 -9.53 6.61
C GLY A 234 -11.82 -9.29 7.90
N SER A 235 -11.96 -10.32 8.72
CA SER A 235 -12.57 -10.23 10.04
C SER A 235 -11.62 -10.77 11.11
N LEU A 236 -11.83 -10.39 12.38
CA LEU A 236 -11.07 -10.95 13.49
C LEU A 236 -11.18 -12.49 13.53
N ASP A 237 -12.37 -13.05 13.27
CA ASP A 237 -12.56 -14.50 13.24
C ASP A 237 -11.80 -15.15 12.08
N GLN A 238 -11.72 -14.48 10.92
CA GLN A 238 -10.92 -14.96 9.81
C GLN A 238 -9.42 -14.95 10.13
N LEU A 239 -8.91 -13.87 10.75
CA LEU A 239 -7.53 -13.80 11.23
C LEU A 239 -7.23 -14.93 12.22
N LYS A 240 -8.12 -15.15 13.21
CA LYS A 240 -7.98 -16.24 14.18
C LYS A 240 -8.03 -17.61 13.52
N THR A 241 -8.85 -17.78 12.48
CA THR A 241 -8.92 -19.03 11.71
C THR A 241 -7.60 -19.29 11.00
N PHE A 242 -7.00 -18.30 10.34
CA PHE A 242 -5.65 -18.43 9.77
C PHE A 242 -4.62 -18.83 10.83
N LEU A 243 -4.60 -18.11 11.96
CA LEU A 243 -3.65 -18.35 13.05
C LEU A 243 -3.79 -19.74 13.67
N SER A 244 -5.02 -20.23 13.84
CA SER A 244 -5.32 -21.59 14.32
C SER A 244 -4.84 -22.68 13.37
N ASN A 245 -4.66 -22.32 12.10
CA ASN A 245 -4.23 -23.19 11.01
C ASN A 245 -2.76 -22.96 10.62
N GLY A 246 -1.96 -22.33 11.49
CA GLY A 246 -0.53 -22.17 11.27
C GLY A 246 -0.15 -21.12 10.23
N LEU A 247 -1.09 -20.22 9.88
CA LEU A 247 -0.92 -19.16 8.89
C LEU A 247 -0.87 -17.81 9.62
N PRO A 248 0.31 -17.17 9.74
CA PRO A 248 0.39 -15.78 10.21
C PRO A 248 -0.34 -14.86 9.24
N VAL A 249 -0.63 -13.62 9.62
CA VAL A 249 -1.29 -12.66 8.73
C VAL A 249 -0.65 -11.30 8.84
N LEU A 250 -0.30 -10.70 7.70
CA LEU A 250 0.16 -9.32 7.66
C LEU A 250 -1.07 -8.42 7.41
N ALA A 251 -1.26 -7.40 8.25
CA ALA A 251 -2.36 -6.45 8.13
C ALA A 251 -1.81 -5.03 7.94
N GLU A 252 -2.46 -4.26 7.06
CA GLU A 252 -2.19 -2.84 6.92
C GLU A 252 -3.14 -2.05 7.82
N THR A 253 -2.59 -1.22 8.69
CA THR A 253 -3.36 -0.59 9.76
C THR A 253 -2.97 0.87 9.91
N TRP A 254 -3.89 1.67 10.43
CA TRP A 254 -3.57 3.04 10.82
C TRP A 254 -2.69 3.05 12.07
N LEU A 255 -1.75 3.97 12.10
CA LEU A 255 -0.90 4.26 13.24
C LEU A 255 -0.96 5.76 13.51
N VAL A 256 -1.44 6.13 14.70
CA VAL A 256 -1.36 7.50 15.19
C VAL A 256 -0.06 7.68 15.96
N HIS A 257 0.77 8.61 15.50
CA HIS A 257 2.03 8.98 16.14
C HIS A 257 2.11 10.50 16.22
N ASP A 258 2.42 11.05 17.40
CA ASP A 258 2.50 12.51 17.65
C ASP A 258 1.26 13.30 17.19
N GLY A 259 0.07 12.71 17.31
CA GLY A 259 -1.21 13.35 16.96
C GLY A 259 -1.54 13.36 15.47
N ASP A 260 -0.76 12.66 14.65
CA ASP A 260 -0.92 12.57 13.20
C ASP A 260 -0.90 11.09 12.75
N GLY A 261 -1.61 10.75 11.68
CA GLY A 261 -1.88 9.37 11.29
C GLY A 261 -1.17 8.92 10.02
N LEU A 262 -0.67 7.67 9.98
CA LEU A 262 -0.03 7.07 8.81
C LEU A 262 -0.36 5.58 8.67
N GLY A 263 -0.20 5.02 7.47
CA GLY A 263 -0.34 3.60 7.20
C GLY A 263 0.86 2.81 7.70
N HIS A 264 0.61 1.65 8.32
CA HIS A 264 1.62 0.83 8.96
C HIS A 264 1.28 -0.65 8.85
N TYR A 265 2.27 -1.45 8.42
CA TYR A 265 2.13 -2.90 8.34
C TYR A 265 2.47 -3.56 9.67
N ARG A 266 1.58 -4.44 10.13
CA ARG A 266 1.75 -5.25 11.35
C ARG A 266 1.64 -6.73 11.00
N LEU A 267 2.55 -7.54 11.53
CA LEU A 267 2.49 -8.99 11.39
C LEU A 267 1.75 -9.58 12.59
N VAL A 268 0.54 -10.09 12.37
CA VAL A 268 -0.28 -10.79 13.35
C VAL A 268 0.19 -12.23 13.44
N THR A 269 0.55 -12.65 14.65
CA THR A 269 1.19 -13.95 14.93
C THR A 269 0.42 -14.78 15.95
N GLY A 270 -0.58 -14.19 16.61
CA GLY A 270 -1.39 -14.90 17.59
C GLY A 270 -2.56 -14.07 18.09
N TYR A 271 -3.36 -14.68 18.94
CA TYR A 271 -4.53 -14.07 19.56
C TYR A 271 -4.84 -14.75 20.89
N ASP A 272 -5.49 -14.03 21.80
CA ASP A 272 -5.94 -14.54 23.10
C ASP A 272 -7.31 -13.95 23.42
N ASP A 273 -8.36 -14.77 23.34
CA ASP A 273 -9.74 -14.33 23.55
C ASP A 273 -10.05 -13.98 25.00
N SER A 274 -9.30 -14.53 25.96
CA SER A 274 -9.47 -14.21 27.38
C SER A 274 -9.05 -12.76 27.68
N SER A 275 -8.03 -12.28 26.95
CA SER A 275 -7.53 -10.90 27.06
C SER A 275 -8.04 -9.97 25.96
N ARG A 276 -8.75 -10.50 24.94
CA ARG A 276 -9.22 -9.79 23.74
C ARG A 276 -8.09 -9.07 23.00
N GLN A 277 -6.97 -9.76 22.80
CA GLN A 277 -5.77 -9.17 22.20
C GLN A 277 -5.19 -10.04 21.08
N LEU A 278 -4.65 -9.37 20.07
CA LEU A 278 -3.76 -9.95 19.06
C LEU A 278 -2.30 -9.81 19.50
N ASN A 279 -1.52 -10.85 19.23
CA ASN A 279 -0.07 -10.83 19.31
C ASN A 279 0.48 -10.37 17.97
N THR A 280 1.31 -9.34 17.98
CA THR A 280 1.89 -8.79 16.75
C THR A 280 3.40 -8.58 16.86
N PHE A 281 4.06 -8.83 15.75
CA PHE A 281 5.39 -8.33 15.46
C PHE A 281 5.22 -6.99 14.74
N ASP A 282 5.67 -5.93 15.40
CA ASP A 282 5.57 -4.57 14.90
C ASP A 282 6.97 -3.98 14.78
N SER A 283 7.29 -3.41 13.62
CA SER A 283 8.63 -2.91 13.31
C SER A 283 9.00 -1.60 14.05
N LEU A 284 8.04 -0.95 14.72
CA LEU A 284 8.23 0.21 15.60
C LEU A 284 7.99 -0.09 17.08
N ASN A 285 7.13 -1.06 17.41
CA ASN A 285 6.73 -1.37 18.78
C ASN A 285 7.35 -2.67 19.34
N GLY A 286 7.99 -3.48 18.48
CA GLY A 286 8.72 -4.68 18.86
C GLY A 286 7.98 -6.01 18.62
N PRO A 287 8.60 -7.15 19.00
CA PRO A 287 8.10 -8.50 18.69
C PRO A 287 6.89 -8.96 19.51
N ASN A 288 6.51 -8.20 20.54
CA ASN A 288 5.48 -8.61 21.50
C ASN A 288 4.44 -7.50 21.70
N TYR A 289 4.16 -6.72 20.65
CA TYR A 289 3.12 -5.69 20.73
C TYR A 289 1.74 -6.35 20.79
N LYS A 290 0.98 -6.02 21.84
CA LYS A 290 -0.37 -6.53 22.06
C LYS A 290 -1.38 -5.51 21.57
N ALA A 291 -2.12 -5.85 20.53
CA ALA A 291 -3.17 -4.99 19.98
C ALA A 291 -4.54 -5.46 20.47
N GLY A 292 -5.29 -4.60 21.16
CA GLY A 292 -6.67 -4.92 21.54
C GLY A 292 -7.55 -5.07 20.29
N TYR A 293 -8.50 -6.01 20.32
CA TYR A 293 -9.35 -6.35 19.16
C TYR A 293 -10.08 -5.14 18.56
N GLU A 294 -10.67 -4.29 19.40
CA GLU A 294 -11.46 -3.14 18.96
C GLU A 294 -10.58 -2.05 18.35
N GLN A 295 -9.44 -1.76 18.99
CA GLN A 295 -8.50 -0.77 18.48
C GLN A 295 -7.86 -1.25 17.18
N PHE A 296 -7.48 -2.54 17.11
CA PHE A 296 -6.93 -3.12 15.90
C PHE A 296 -7.93 -3.04 14.74
N ASP A 297 -9.19 -3.46 14.95
CA ASP A 297 -10.21 -3.37 13.90
C ASP A 297 -10.48 -1.92 13.47
N SER A 298 -10.52 -0.98 14.42
CA SER A 298 -10.65 0.46 14.11
C SER A 298 -9.52 0.96 13.22
N ASP A 299 -8.26 0.60 13.53
CA ASP A 299 -7.09 1.00 12.74
C ASP A 299 -7.03 0.26 11.39
N TRP A 300 -7.47 -0.99 11.35
CA TRP A 300 -7.47 -1.85 10.17
C TRP A 300 -8.58 -1.48 9.18
N ARG A 301 -9.73 -1.04 9.68
CA ARG A 301 -10.88 -0.53 8.91
C ARG A 301 -10.50 0.63 7.99
N VAL A 302 -9.50 1.42 8.39
CA VAL A 302 -8.92 2.46 7.54
C VAL A 302 -8.50 1.84 6.22
N PHE A 303 -7.85 0.69 6.16
CA PHE A 303 -7.45 0.06 4.89
C PHE A 303 -8.48 -0.93 4.35
N ASN A 304 -9.76 -0.72 4.65
CA ASN A 304 -10.86 -1.63 4.31
C ASN A 304 -10.58 -3.08 4.77
N ARG A 305 -9.90 -3.21 5.93
CA ARG A 305 -9.47 -4.48 6.51
C ARG A 305 -8.58 -5.30 5.56
N LEU A 306 -7.60 -4.64 4.94
CA LEU A 306 -6.62 -5.24 4.04
C LEU A 306 -5.66 -6.20 4.77
N TYR A 307 -5.49 -7.39 4.25
CA TYR A 307 -4.55 -8.38 4.75
C TYR A 307 -3.83 -9.12 3.64
N LEU A 308 -2.67 -9.66 4.00
CA LEU A 308 -1.87 -10.55 3.20
C LEU A 308 -1.62 -11.85 3.96
N VAL A 309 -1.78 -12.96 3.27
CA VAL A 309 -1.34 -14.27 3.74
C VAL A 309 -0.25 -14.77 2.79
N VAL A 310 0.95 -14.96 3.33
CA VAL A 310 2.09 -15.62 2.70
C VAL A 310 2.09 -17.08 3.15
N TYR A 311 2.25 -18.00 2.20
CA TYR A 311 2.10 -19.44 2.42
C TYR A 311 2.92 -20.25 1.42
N THR A 312 3.16 -21.53 1.69
CA THR A 312 3.80 -22.45 0.72
C THR A 312 2.77 -22.96 -0.30
N PRO A 313 3.17 -23.39 -1.52
CA PRO A 313 2.23 -23.90 -2.51
C PRO A 313 1.30 -25.02 -1.99
N GLU A 314 1.79 -25.87 -1.07
CA GLU A 314 1.00 -26.96 -0.46
C GLU A 314 -0.14 -26.44 0.43
N GLN A 315 -0.01 -25.23 0.96
CA GLN A 315 -1.03 -24.59 1.80
C GLN A 315 -2.11 -23.87 0.98
N ALA A 316 -1.99 -23.77 -0.35
CA ALA A 316 -2.91 -23.03 -1.21
C ALA A 316 -4.39 -23.46 -1.05
N PRO A 317 -4.74 -24.77 -1.01
CA PRO A 317 -6.13 -25.18 -0.81
C PRO A 317 -6.70 -24.73 0.54
N LEU A 318 -5.88 -24.74 1.59
CA LEU A 318 -6.26 -24.28 2.93
C LEU A 318 -6.50 -22.78 2.98
N VAL A 319 -5.61 -21.99 2.37
CA VAL A 319 -5.79 -20.55 2.26
C VAL A 319 -7.06 -20.21 1.50
N ALA A 320 -7.30 -20.84 0.34
CA ALA A 320 -8.51 -20.65 -0.43
C ALA A 320 -9.77 -21.01 0.36
N ALA A 321 -9.75 -22.11 1.12
CA ALA A 321 -10.88 -22.55 1.95
C ALA A 321 -11.20 -21.57 3.08
N ILE A 322 -10.19 -20.97 3.72
CA ILE A 322 -10.38 -19.96 4.79
C ILE A 322 -10.88 -18.62 4.22
N ILE A 323 -10.47 -18.26 3.00
CA ILE A 323 -10.93 -17.05 2.32
C ILE A 323 -12.37 -17.20 1.80
N GLY A 324 -12.71 -18.38 1.27
CA GLY A 324 -14.04 -18.69 0.78
C GLY A 324 -14.43 -17.85 -0.43
N GLU A 325 -15.66 -17.32 -0.44
CA GLU A 325 -16.22 -16.55 -1.57
C GLU A 325 -15.39 -15.32 -1.94
N ALA A 326 -14.68 -14.72 -0.97
CA ALA A 326 -13.79 -13.58 -1.21
C ALA A 326 -12.54 -13.95 -2.04
N MET A 327 -12.40 -15.22 -2.46
CA MET A 327 -11.45 -15.59 -3.52
C MET A 327 -11.84 -14.96 -4.86
N ASN A 328 -13.13 -14.72 -5.09
CA ASN A 328 -13.62 -13.98 -6.24
C ASN A 328 -13.62 -12.47 -5.94
N ASP A 329 -12.92 -11.69 -6.76
CA ASP A 329 -12.72 -10.25 -6.53
C ASP A 329 -14.06 -9.48 -6.58
N THR A 330 -14.95 -9.82 -7.52
CA THR A 330 -16.30 -9.21 -7.58
C THR A 330 -17.08 -9.47 -6.30
N ALA A 331 -17.13 -10.72 -5.83
CA ALA A 331 -17.84 -11.08 -4.60
C ALA A 331 -17.23 -10.38 -3.37
N MET A 332 -15.90 -10.27 -3.31
CA MET A 332 -15.21 -9.51 -2.24
C MET A 332 -15.65 -8.05 -2.25
N HIS A 333 -15.63 -7.38 -3.39
CA HIS A 333 -15.98 -5.96 -3.49
C HIS A 333 -17.48 -5.69 -3.31
N GLU A 334 -18.36 -6.61 -3.72
CA GLU A 334 -19.80 -6.53 -3.41
C GLU A 334 -20.07 -6.60 -1.90
N LYS A 335 -19.38 -7.50 -1.20
CA LYS A 335 -19.47 -7.60 0.26
C LYS A 335 -18.94 -6.35 0.95
N LEU A 336 -17.81 -5.80 0.48
CA LEU A 336 -17.21 -4.57 1.01
C LEU A 336 -18.09 -3.34 0.78
N LEU A 337 -18.78 -3.29 -0.37
CA LEU A 337 -19.77 -2.27 -0.68
C LEU A 337 -20.92 -2.32 0.33
N GLN A 338 -21.49 -3.50 0.58
CA GLN A 338 -22.56 -3.70 1.56
C GLN A 338 -22.10 -3.31 2.97
N GLN A 339 -20.89 -3.71 3.35
CA GLN A 339 -20.31 -3.36 4.65
C GLN A 339 -20.16 -1.84 4.80
N SER A 340 -19.63 -1.17 3.78
CA SER A 340 -19.45 0.30 3.80
C SER A 340 -20.80 1.03 3.87
N GLN A 341 -21.82 0.52 3.17
CA GLN A 341 -23.19 1.05 3.27
C GLN A 341 -23.75 0.91 4.69
N ALA A 342 -23.60 -0.24 5.32
CA ALA A 342 -24.03 -0.46 6.70
C ALA A 342 -23.28 0.45 7.70
N GLU A 343 -21.98 0.67 7.50
CA GLU A 343 -21.19 1.61 8.31
C GLU A 343 -21.68 3.07 8.14
N ILE A 344 -22.05 3.47 6.92
CA ILE A 344 -22.64 4.80 6.63
C ILE A 344 -24.04 4.93 7.23
N GLU A 345 -24.87 3.89 7.18
CA GLU A 345 -26.19 3.89 7.82
C GLU A 345 -26.07 4.07 9.34
N ALA A 346 -25.08 3.41 9.96
CA ALA A 346 -24.81 3.56 11.39
C ALA A 346 -24.23 4.93 11.74
N ASN A 347 -23.39 5.50 10.88
CA ASN A 347 -22.82 6.84 11.03
C ASN A 347 -22.68 7.56 9.67
N PRO A 348 -23.65 8.40 9.29
CA PRO A 348 -23.63 9.10 8.00
C PRO A 348 -22.44 10.05 7.80
N ASN A 349 -21.78 10.45 8.89
CA ASN A 349 -20.64 11.36 8.90
C ASN A 349 -19.29 10.64 8.98
N ASP A 350 -19.24 9.33 8.73
CA ASP A 350 -18.01 8.56 8.73
C ASP A 350 -17.24 8.72 7.41
N ALA A 351 -16.24 9.59 7.41
CA ALA A 351 -15.39 9.82 6.23
C ALA A 351 -14.67 8.55 5.73
N ILE A 352 -14.32 7.61 6.62
CA ILE A 352 -13.65 6.36 6.25
C ILE A 352 -14.63 5.43 5.54
N ALA A 353 -15.86 5.31 6.05
CA ALA A 353 -16.88 4.48 5.42
C ALA A 353 -17.27 4.98 4.02
N HIS A 354 -17.39 6.30 3.83
CA HIS A 354 -17.60 6.89 2.50
C HIS A 354 -16.41 6.63 1.56
N PHE A 355 -15.18 6.68 2.07
CA PHE A 355 -14.02 6.33 1.25
C PHE A 355 -14.02 4.85 0.84
N ASN A 356 -14.27 3.94 1.78
CA ASN A 356 -14.30 2.50 1.51
C ASN A 356 -15.46 2.12 0.58
N LEU A 357 -16.59 2.86 0.64
CA LEU A 357 -17.66 2.76 -0.34
C LEU A 357 -17.17 3.16 -1.73
N GLY A 358 -16.47 4.29 -1.85
CA GLY A 358 -15.86 4.73 -3.10
C GLY A 358 -14.89 3.71 -3.67
N ASP A 359 -13.99 3.18 -2.84
CA ASP A 359 -13.03 2.13 -3.19
C ASP A 359 -13.73 0.90 -3.78
N SER A 360 -14.73 0.39 -3.08
CA SER A 360 -15.50 -0.78 -3.51
C SER A 360 -16.27 -0.53 -4.82
N LEU A 361 -16.83 0.67 -4.99
CA LEU A 361 -17.54 1.06 -6.22
C LEU A 361 -16.60 1.19 -7.42
N THR A 362 -15.40 1.75 -7.24
CA THR A 362 -14.36 1.83 -8.27
C THR A 362 -13.99 0.43 -8.77
N GLN A 363 -13.73 -0.50 -7.84
CA GLN A 363 -13.36 -1.87 -8.16
C GLN A 363 -14.49 -2.65 -8.88
N LEU A 364 -15.74 -2.24 -8.69
CA LEU A 364 -16.91 -2.75 -9.40
C LEU A 364 -17.21 -1.98 -10.71
N GLY A 365 -16.36 -1.04 -11.12
CA GLY A 365 -16.52 -0.23 -12.33
C GLY A 365 -17.62 0.84 -12.26
N ARG A 366 -18.15 1.13 -11.06
CA ARG A 366 -19.26 2.08 -10.83
C ARG A 366 -18.71 3.48 -10.52
N TYR A 367 -17.93 4.03 -11.47
CA TYR A 367 -17.11 5.22 -11.25
C TYR A 367 -17.90 6.49 -10.88
N GLN A 368 -19.08 6.74 -11.49
CA GLN A 368 -19.90 7.90 -11.14
C GLN A 368 -20.36 7.89 -9.67
N GLU A 369 -20.73 6.73 -9.15
CA GLU A 369 -21.12 6.59 -7.75
C GLU A 369 -19.90 6.64 -6.82
N ALA A 370 -18.77 6.04 -7.25
CA ALA A 370 -17.52 6.08 -6.50
C ALA A 370 -17.05 7.53 -6.26
N VAL A 371 -17.10 8.36 -7.29
CA VAL A 371 -16.73 9.79 -7.21
C VAL A 371 -17.60 10.55 -6.22
N ALA A 372 -18.90 10.27 -6.17
CA ALA A 372 -19.80 10.89 -5.18
C ALA A 372 -19.42 10.47 -3.75
N ALA A 373 -19.10 9.20 -3.54
CA ALA A 373 -18.65 8.70 -2.24
C ALA A 373 -17.31 9.30 -1.81
N PHE A 374 -16.33 9.39 -2.72
CA PHE A 374 -15.05 10.05 -2.44
C PHE A 374 -15.19 11.54 -2.15
N ASP A 375 -16.05 12.26 -2.88
CA ASP A 375 -16.35 13.66 -2.61
C ASP A 375 -16.96 13.86 -1.23
N GLN A 376 -17.88 12.97 -0.83
CA GLN A 376 -18.48 12.99 0.49
C GLN A 376 -17.42 12.71 1.57
N ALA A 377 -16.55 11.71 1.37
CA ALA A 377 -15.45 11.42 2.29
C ALA A 377 -14.51 12.64 2.49
N ARG A 378 -14.12 13.31 1.40
CA ARG A 378 -13.29 14.53 1.46
C ARG A 378 -14.01 15.68 2.16
N THR A 379 -15.31 15.85 1.91
CA THR A 379 -16.15 16.87 2.57
C THR A 379 -16.26 16.66 4.07
N LEU A 380 -16.33 15.40 4.51
CA LEU A 380 -16.38 15.02 5.92
C LEU A 380 -15.02 15.09 6.65
N GLY A 381 -13.93 15.37 5.94
CA GLY A 381 -12.59 15.48 6.51
C GLY A 381 -11.80 14.18 6.44
N LEU A 382 -11.47 13.75 5.23
CA LEU A 382 -10.59 12.62 4.99
C LEU A 382 -9.12 13.01 5.22
N HIS A 383 -8.39 12.20 5.99
CA HIS A 383 -7.01 12.50 6.38
C HIS A 383 -6.10 12.69 5.16
N TRP A 384 -5.22 13.70 5.19
CA TRP A 384 -4.40 14.09 4.05
C TRP A 384 -3.42 13.00 3.53
N ARG A 385 -2.96 12.09 4.40
CA ARG A 385 -2.11 10.95 4.01
C ARG A 385 -2.87 9.78 3.37
N ARG A 386 -4.18 9.88 3.18
CA ARG A 386 -4.96 8.78 2.64
C ARG A 386 -4.47 8.33 1.27
N LEU A 387 -4.18 9.30 0.39
CA LEU A 387 -3.70 9.04 -0.97
C LEU A 387 -2.20 8.70 -1.04
N TRP A 388 -1.53 8.48 0.09
CA TRP A 388 -0.18 7.91 0.09
C TRP A 388 -0.20 6.41 -0.14
N TYR A 389 -1.32 5.76 0.19
CA TYR A 389 -1.46 4.31 0.22
C TYR A 389 -2.61 3.80 -0.66
N GLN A 390 -3.61 4.65 -0.92
CA GLN A 390 -4.84 4.25 -1.62
C GLN A 390 -5.16 5.21 -2.76
N PHE A 391 -5.03 4.70 -3.99
CA PHE A 391 -5.01 5.48 -5.23
C PHE A 391 -6.33 5.40 -6.03
N THR A 392 -7.29 4.57 -5.61
CA THR A 392 -8.60 4.39 -6.27
C THR A 392 -9.40 5.67 -6.51
N PRO A 393 -9.25 6.77 -5.74
CA PRO A 393 -9.85 8.05 -6.12
C PRO A 393 -9.34 8.58 -7.47
N PHE A 394 -8.04 8.49 -7.75
CA PHE A 394 -7.48 9.00 -9.00
C PHE A 394 -8.07 8.29 -10.22
N GLU A 395 -8.19 6.97 -10.15
CA GLU A 395 -8.82 6.14 -11.17
C GLU A 395 -10.29 6.54 -11.39
N ALA A 396 -11.07 6.67 -10.31
CA ALA A 396 -12.48 7.00 -10.40
C ALA A 396 -12.71 8.41 -10.99
N TYR A 397 -11.97 9.42 -10.52
CA TYR A 397 -12.07 10.78 -11.06
C TYR A 397 -11.63 10.84 -12.53
N TYR A 398 -10.57 10.13 -12.90
CA TYR A 398 -10.11 10.03 -14.29
C TYR A 398 -11.18 9.40 -15.19
N ALA A 399 -11.77 8.28 -14.76
CA ALA A 399 -12.76 7.52 -15.52
C ALA A 399 -14.04 8.33 -15.83
N VAL A 400 -14.40 9.31 -14.97
CA VAL A 400 -15.56 10.19 -15.19
C VAL A 400 -15.22 11.54 -15.84
N GLY A 401 -13.95 11.75 -16.25
CA GLY A 401 -13.50 12.96 -16.91
C GLY A 401 -13.23 14.15 -15.98
N ARG A 402 -13.13 13.93 -14.66
CA ARG A 402 -12.78 14.97 -13.67
C ARG A 402 -11.26 15.12 -13.55
N TYR A 403 -10.61 15.40 -14.67
CA TYR A 403 -9.14 15.46 -14.76
C TYR A 403 -8.52 16.54 -13.86
N GLN A 404 -9.19 17.69 -13.69
CA GLN A 404 -8.69 18.73 -12.80
C GLN A 404 -8.65 18.25 -11.34
N ASP A 405 -9.63 17.47 -10.88
CA ASP A 405 -9.61 16.90 -9.52
C ASP A 405 -8.45 15.90 -9.35
N VAL A 406 -8.12 15.12 -10.39
CA VAL A 406 -6.97 14.22 -10.38
C VAL A 406 -5.68 15.02 -10.17
N LEU A 407 -5.45 16.04 -11.00
CA LEU A 407 -4.27 16.90 -10.92
C LEU A 407 -4.18 17.63 -9.57
N ASP A 408 -5.28 18.21 -9.10
CA ASP A 408 -5.33 18.93 -7.82
C ASP A 408 -5.01 18.01 -6.64
N LEU A 409 -5.52 16.78 -6.66
CA LEU A 409 -5.25 15.77 -5.63
C LEU A 409 -3.80 15.25 -5.71
N ALA A 410 -3.27 15.03 -6.91
CA ALA A 410 -1.90 14.59 -7.12
C ALA A 410 -0.92 15.66 -6.61
N ASP A 411 -1.14 16.92 -7.01
CA ASP A 411 -0.37 18.07 -6.55
C ASP A 411 -0.45 18.26 -5.03
N ALA A 412 -1.65 18.16 -4.45
CA ALA A 412 -1.83 18.28 -3.01
C ALA A 412 -1.10 17.16 -2.25
N THR A 413 -1.09 15.96 -2.81
CA THR A 413 -0.42 14.79 -2.22
C THR A 413 1.11 14.94 -2.30
N LEU A 414 1.64 15.23 -3.49
CA LEU A 414 3.07 15.37 -3.76
C LEU A 414 3.70 16.56 -3.01
N ARG A 415 2.98 17.67 -2.90
CA ARG A 415 3.43 18.87 -2.15
C ARG A 415 3.78 18.57 -0.70
N ASN A 416 3.11 17.57 -0.09
CA ASN A 416 3.23 17.27 1.33
C ASN A 416 3.96 15.95 1.64
N SER A 417 4.19 15.10 0.64
CA SER A 417 4.90 13.83 0.80
C SER A 417 6.37 13.90 0.38
N GLY A 418 6.66 14.33 -0.84
CA GLY A 418 7.87 13.95 -1.60
C GLY A 418 8.01 12.42 -1.73
N GLY A 419 8.60 11.88 -2.80
CA GLY A 419 8.89 10.43 -2.89
C GLY A 419 7.67 9.53 -2.66
N LEU A 420 6.62 9.71 -3.47
CA LEU A 420 5.54 8.74 -3.70
C LEU A 420 5.50 8.53 -5.20
N GLU A 421 6.05 7.43 -5.69
CA GLU A 421 6.22 7.24 -7.12
C GLU A 421 4.90 7.02 -7.85
N GLU A 422 3.94 6.37 -7.19
CA GLU A 422 2.63 6.04 -7.74
C GLU A 422 1.82 7.30 -8.05
N VAL A 423 2.01 8.37 -7.27
CA VAL A 423 1.27 9.63 -7.46
C VAL A 423 1.81 10.42 -8.66
N TYR A 424 3.08 10.26 -9.03
CA TYR A 424 3.63 10.92 -10.23
C TYR A 424 3.03 10.40 -11.53
N TYR A 425 2.42 9.22 -11.54
CA TYR A 425 1.67 8.72 -12.70
C TYR A 425 0.40 9.55 -12.99
N TYR A 426 -0.19 10.16 -11.95
CA TYR A 426 -1.44 10.91 -12.03
C TYR A 426 -1.24 12.44 -12.10
N GLN A 427 0.01 12.90 -12.05
CA GLN A 427 0.42 14.29 -12.28
C GLN A 427 0.84 14.46 -13.73
#